data_AF-A0A932R227-F1
#
_entry.id   AF-A0A932R227-F1
#
_cell.length_a   1.000
_cell.length_b   1.000
_cell.length_c   1.000
_cell.angle_alpha   90.00
_cell.angle_beta   90.00
_cell.angle_gamma   90.00
#
_symmetry.space_group_name_H-M   'P 1'
#
loop_
_entity.id
_entity.type
_entity.pdbx_description
1 polymer ?
#
loop_
_entity_poly.entity_id
_entity_poly.type
_entity_poly.pdbx_seq_one_letter_code
_entity_poly.pdbx_strand_id
1 'polypeptide(L)'
;MKVPDKVIKKIEELEQRKKDQKNAIRREKRHQKKIKDALNKIREERAPELIQAAEVVVQWVKEFYDSEIGRQLLRVANPIKIFCQPYWNGLPAFGCEITTFATIQLDDKGNMKYCERYKWMPEHETFLDMNPINPVVLVEALHPDYLVDLAEHLMSNAVWEDIHLLF
;
A
#
# COMPACT_ATOMS: atom_id res chain seq x y z
N MET A 1 4.73 -55.16 18.65
CA MET A 1 5.75 -54.13 18.93
C MET A 1 5.03 -52.94 19.56
N LYS A 2 5.29 -52.61 20.84
CA LYS A 2 4.63 -51.46 21.51
C LYS A 2 5.40 -50.19 21.17
N VAL A 3 4.72 -49.21 20.57
CA VAL A 3 5.30 -47.90 20.31
C VAL A 3 5.57 -47.20 21.65
N PRO A 4 6.76 -46.66 21.91
CA PRO A 4 7.06 -45.98 23.17
C PRO A 4 6.18 -44.74 23.36
N ASP A 5 5.70 -44.50 24.59
CA ASP A 5 4.82 -43.35 24.92
C ASP A 5 5.43 -41.99 24.57
N LYS A 6 6.77 -41.88 24.61
CA LYS A 6 7.50 -40.68 24.17
C LYS A 6 7.30 -40.38 22.68
N VAL A 7 7.19 -41.41 21.84
CA VAL A 7 6.94 -41.27 20.40
C VAL A 7 5.48 -40.86 20.16
N ILE A 8 4.54 -41.45 20.92
CA ILE A 8 3.11 -41.10 20.85
C ILE A 8 2.89 -39.62 21.20
N LYS A 9 3.42 -39.16 22.34
CA LYS A 9 3.33 -37.74 22.74
C LYS A 9 3.91 -36.79 21.70
N LYS A 10 5.04 -37.15 21.09
CA LYS A 10 5.67 -36.33 20.06
C LYS A 10 4.83 -36.23 18.79
N ILE A 11 4.10 -37.29 18.42
CA ILE A 11 3.14 -37.28 17.31
C ILE A 11 1.95 -36.37 17.65
N GLU A 12 1.37 -36.50 18.84
CA GLU A 12 0.25 -35.67 19.30
C GLU A 12 0.62 -34.18 19.33
N GLU A 13 1.82 -33.83 19.82
CA GLU A 13 2.33 -32.46 19.80
C GLU A 13 2.49 -31.90 18.38
N LEU A 14 2.97 -32.72 17.44
CA LEU A 14 3.12 -32.31 16.03
C LEU A 14 1.76 -32.13 15.35
N GLU A 15 0.78 -33.00 15.63
CA GLU A 15 -0.58 -32.86 15.12
C GLU A 15 -1.27 -31.61 15.65
N GLN A 16 -1.11 -31.34 16.96
CA GLN A 16 -1.65 -30.14 17.58
C GLN A 16 -1.03 -28.87 16.99
N ARG A 17 0.30 -28.81 16.81
CA ARG A 17 0.97 -27.68 16.14
C ARG A 17 0.47 -27.45 14.72
N LYS A 18 0.27 -28.51 13.93
CA LYS A 18 -0.30 -28.40 12.58
C LYS A 18 -1.73 -27.85 12.60
N LYS A 19 -2.54 -28.26 13.58
CA LYS A 19 -3.91 -27.76 13.77
C LYS A 19 -3.92 -26.28 14.16
N ASP A 20 -3.04 -25.88 15.07
CA ASP A 20 -2.91 -24.49 15.53
C ASP A 20 -2.44 -23.57 14.40
N GLN A 21 -1.47 -23.99 13.60
CA GLN A 21 -1.04 -23.26 12.39
C GLN A 21 -2.19 -23.07 11.40
N LYS A 22 -2.96 -24.13 11.10
CA LYS A 22 -4.13 -24.03 10.22
C LYS A 22 -5.18 -23.07 10.78
N ASN A 23 -5.40 -23.07 12.09
CA ASN A 23 -6.34 -22.17 12.73
C ASN A 23 -5.86 -20.72 12.70
N ALA A 24 -4.56 -20.47 12.92
CA ALA A 24 -3.95 -19.15 12.80
C ALA A 24 -4.12 -18.59 11.38
N ILE A 25 -3.79 -19.38 10.35
CA ILE A 25 -3.99 -18.98 8.94
C ILE A 25 -5.46 -18.67 8.64
N ARG A 26 -6.40 -19.47 9.17
CA ARG A 26 -7.84 -19.21 9.00
C ARG A 26 -8.30 -17.93 9.69
N ARG A 27 -7.77 -17.62 10.88
CA ARG A 27 -8.08 -16.37 11.60
C ARG A 27 -7.54 -15.17 10.82
N GLU A 28 -6.31 -15.26 10.35
CA GLU A 28 -5.67 -14.21 9.54
C GLU A 28 -6.48 -13.91 8.27
N LYS A 29 -6.83 -14.94 7.49
CA LYS A 29 -7.66 -14.77 6.28
C LYS A 29 -9.02 -14.13 6.57
N ARG A 30 -9.65 -14.47 7.70
CA ARG A 30 -10.93 -13.86 8.11
C ARG A 30 -10.76 -12.41 8.52
N HIS A 31 -9.66 -12.09 9.18
CA HIS A 31 -9.34 -10.73 9.59
C HIS A 31 -9.07 -9.84 8.36
N GLN A 32 -8.21 -10.28 7.43
CA GLN A 32 -7.97 -9.61 6.16
C GLN A 32 -9.25 -9.39 5.35
N LYS A 33 -10.15 -10.39 5.32
CA LYS A 33 -11.46 -10.23 4.69
C LYS A 33 -12.30 -9.14 5.36
N LYS A 34 -12.36 -9.09 6.69
CA LYS A 34 -13.10 -8.04 7.40
C LYS A 34 -12.57 -6.64 7.11
N ILE A 35 -11.25 -6.48 7.04
CA ILE A 35 -10.62 -5.21 6.67
C ILE A 35 -11.01 -4.84 5.23
N LYS A 36 -10.90 -5.79 4.29
CA LYS A 36 -11.32 -5.58 2.90
C LYS A 36 -12.77 -5.10 2.80
N ASP A 37 -13.67 -5.80 3.49
CA ASP A 37 -15.10 -5.50 3.46
C ASP A 37 -15.38 -4.12 4.08
N ALA A 38 -14.66 -3.75 5.15
CA ALA A 38 -14.76 -2.42 5.77
C ALA A 38 -14.26 -1.31 4.83
N LEU A 39 -13.12 -1.49 4.18
CA LEU A 39 -12.58 -0.51 3.22
C LEU A 39 -13.48 -0.37 2.00
N ASN A 40 -14.02 -1.47 1.48
CA ASN A 40 -14.96 -1.43 0.35
C ASN A 40 -16.23 -0.66 0.71
N LYS A 41 -16.75 -0.84 1.93
CA LYS A 41 -17.89 -0.05 2.40
C LYS A 41 -17.56 1.45 2.45
N ILE A 42 -16.38 1.84 2.94
CA ILE A 42 -15.94 3.24 2.95
C ILE A 42 -15.83 3.78 1.52
N ARG A 43 -15.30 2.97 0.59
CA ARG A 43 -15.19 3.35 -0.83
C ARG A 43 -16.55 3.58 -1.48
N GLU A 44 -17.52 2.72 -1.19
CA GLU A 44 -18.90 2.89 -1.67
C GLU A 44 -19.55 4.15 -1.09
N GLU A 45 -19.39 4.40 0.21
CA GLU A 45 -19.96 5.57 0.91
C GLU A 45 -19.33 6.90 0.46
N ARG A 46 -18.04 6.91 0.14
CA ARG A 46 -17.26 8.10 -0.26
C ARG A 46 -16.90 8.11 -1.75
N ALA A 47 -17.59 7.34 -2.59
CA ALA A 47 -17.20 7.14 -3.98
C ALA A 47 -16.97 8.46 -4.76
N PRO A 48 -17.84 9.49 -4.67
CA PRO A 48 -17.62 10.74 -5.40
C PRO A 48 -16.34 11.49 -4.98
N GLU A 49 -16.08 11.54 -3.67
CA GLU A 49 -14.89 12.20 -3.10
C GLU A 49 -13.61 11.48 -3.53
N LEU A 50 -13.60 10.15 -3.45
CA LEU A 50 -12.43 9.35 -3.79
C LEU A 50 -12.12 9.39 -5.30
N ILE A 51 -13.14 9.43 -6.14
CA ILE A 51 -12.96 9.61 -7.58
C ILE A 51 -12.38 10.99 -7.88
N GLN A 52 -12.91 12.05 -7.25
CA GLN A 52 -12.37 13.41 -7.42
C GLN A 52 -10.91 13.50 -6.96
N ALA A 53 -10.57 12.90 -5.81
CA ALA A 53 -9.19 12.83 -5.32
C ALA A 53 -8.28 12.09 -6.32
N ALA A 54 -8.74 10.95 -6.85
CA ALA A 54 -7.99 10.19 -7.84
C ALA A 54 -7.78 10.95 -9.17
N GLU A 55 -8.78 11.71 -9.62
CA GLU A 55 -8.67 12.57 -10.80
C GLU A 55 -7.62 13.67 -10.61
N VAL A 56 -7.57 14.29 -9.43
CA VAL A 56 -6.53 15.26 -9.07
C VAL A 56 -5.13 14.64 -9.19
N VAL A 57 -4.94 13.44 -8.63
CA VAL A 57 -3.65 12.73 -8.72
C VAL A 57 -3.27 12.47 -10.18
N VAL A 58 -4.20 11.93 -10.98
CA VAL A 58 -3.94 11.61 -12.39
C VAL A 58 -3.59 12.86 -13.19
N GLN A 59 -4.32 13.96 -12.99
CA GLN A 59 -4.07 15.21 -13.68
C GLN A 59 -2.71 15.80 -13.30
N TRP A 60 -2.38 15.84 -12.00
CA TRP A 60 -1.09 16.34 -11.52
C TRP A 60 0.08 15.53 -12.08
N VAL A 61 -0.02 14.20 -12.05
CA VAL A 61 1.03 13.32 -12.57
C VAL A 61 1.25 13.54 -14.07
N LYS A 62 0.16 13.69 -14.84
CA LYS A 62 0.24 14.03 -16.26
C LYS A 62 0.96 15.36 -16.49
N GLU A 63 0.55 16.41 -15.77
CA GLU A 63 1.19 17.73 -15.86
C GLU A 63 2.67 17.68 -15.47
N PHE A 64 3.02 16.90 -14.45
CA PHE A 64 4.40 16.69 -14.02
C PHE A 64 5.25 16.08 -15.15
N TYR A 65 4.78 15.01 -15.80
CA TYR A 65 5.50 14.37 -16.91
C TYR A 65 5.58 15.26 -18.17
N ASP A 66 4.55 16.06 -18.43
CA ASP A 66 4.54 17.00 -19.56
C ASP A 66 5.48 18.21 -19.31
N SER A 67 5.68 18.58 -18.05
CA SER A 67 6.54 19.71 -17.65
C SER A 67 8.02 19.48 -17.96
N GLU A 68 8.75 20.56 -18.23
CA GLU A 68 10.20 20.48 -18.40
C GLU A 68 10.91 20.13 -17.09
N ILE A 69 10.48 20.74 -15.98
CA ILE A 69 11.06 20.53 -14.64
C ILE A 69 10.87 19.08 -14.19
N GLY A 70 9.67 18.51 -14.34
CA GLY A 70 9.41 17.12 -13.94
C GLY A 70 10.26 16.14 -14.74
N ARG A 71 10.44 16.36 -16.04
CA ARG A 71 11.37 15.58 -16.88
C ARG A 71 12.83 15.74 -16.46
N GLN A 72 13.26 16.92 -16.05
CA GLN A 72 14.61 17.14 -15.52
C GLN A 72 14.80 16.41 -14.18
N LEU A 73 13.83 16.51 -13.27
CA LEU A 73 13.85 15.82 -11.98
C LEU A 73 13.97 14.31 -12.15
N LEU A 74 13.13 13.70 -12.99
CA LEU A 74 13.18 12.26 -13.27
C LEU A 74 14.48 11.80 -13.93
N ARG A 75 15.19 12.68 -14.65
CA ARG A 75 16.52 12.35 -15.21
C ARG A 75 17.61 12.34 -14.13
N VAL A 76 17.47 13.19 -13.11
CA VAL A 76 18.49 13.37 -12.07
C VAL A 76 18.26 12.44 -10.88
N ALA A 77 17.00 12.17 -10.53
CA ALA A 77 16.60 11.23 -9.49
C ALA A 77 15.46 10.35 -10.01
N ASN A 78 15.69 9.04 -10.03
CA ASN A 78 14.70 8.06 -10.46
C ASN A 78 14.84 6.78 -9.61
N PRO A 79 13.79 6.33 -8.90
CA PRO A 79 12.47 6.96 -8.80
C PRO A 79 12.49 8.23 -7.91
N ILE A 80 11.49 9.10 -8.10
CA ILE A 80 11.22 10.20 -7.16
C ILE A 80 10.10 9.81 -6.22
N LYS A 81 10.26 10.12 -4.93
CA LYS A 81 9.16 10.00 -3.96
C LYS A 81 8.41 11.34 -3.92
N ILE A 82 7.11 11.32 -4.19
CA ILE A 82 6.28 12.53 -4.23
C ILE A 82 5.37 12.68 -3.01
N PHE A 83 5.17 11.60 -2.25
CA PHE A 83 4.37 11.64 -1.04
C PHE A 83 4.76 10.52 -0.10
N CYS A 84 4.70 10.80 1.19
CA CYS A 84 5.00 9.85 2.25
C CYS A 84 4.17 10.20 3.47
N GLN A 85 3.41 9.24 3.98
CA GLN A 85 2.60 9.47 5.15
C GLN A 85 2.71 8.30 6.12
N PRO A 86 2.86 8.56 7.45
CA PRO A 86 2.69 7.52 8.44
C PRO A 86 1.26 6.96 8.33
N TYR A 87 1.13 5.65 8.46
CA TYR A 87 -0.20 5.03 8.51
C TYR A 87 -0.95 5.50 9.75
N TRP A 88 -2.26 5.76 9.66
CA TRP A 88 -3.07 6.11 10.85
C TRP A 88 -4.48 5.52 10.93
N ASN A 89 -5.03 5.56 12.15
CA ASN A 89 -6.39 5.19 12.60
C ASN A 89 -6.73 3.71 12.84
N GLY A 90 -5.76 2.89 13.24
CA GLY A 90 -6.05 1.59 13.87
C GLY A 90 -6.55 0.49 12.93
N LEU A 91 -6.49 0.70 11.61
CA LEU A 91 -6.70 -0.33 10.61
C LEU A 91 -5.46 -0.46 9.71
N PRO A 92 -5.00 -1.69 9.44
CA PRO A 92 -3.88 -1.90 8.56
C PRO A 92 -4.21 -1.53 7.11
N ALA A 93 -3.16 -1.24 6.36
CA ALA A 93 -3.23 -1.28 4.91
C ALA A 93 -3.71 -2.65 4.41
N PHE A 94 -4.14 -2.69 3.15
CA PHE A 94 -4.47 -3.94 2.50
C PHE A 94 -3.22 -4.82 2.37
N GLY A 95 -2.90 -5.62 3.39
CA GLY A 95 -1.73 -6.49 3.36
C GLY A 95 -1.09 -6.79 4.71
N CYS A 96 -1.06 -5.88 5.69
CA CYS A 96 -0.35 -6.12 6.96
C CYS A 96 -0.59 -5.07 8.08
N GLU A 97 -0.82 -5.54 9.32
CA GLU A 97 -0.83 -4.74 10.59
C GLU A 97 0.52 -4.12 10.98
N ILE A 98 1.57 -4.37 10.20
CA ILE A 98 2.94 -4.06 10.57
C ILE A 98 3.46 -2.84 9.78
N THR A 99 2.67 -2.27 8.86
CA THR A 99 3.08 -1.11 8.05
C THR A 99 3.26 0.11 8.94
N THR A 100 4.37 0.81 8.72
CA THR A 100 4.74 2.05 9.44
C THR A 100 4.47 3.29 8.60
N PHE A 101 4.64 3.19 7.29
CA PHE A 101 4.33 4.27 6.35
C PHE A 101 4.03 3.74 4.96
N ALA A 102 3.32 4.55 4.20
CA ALA A 102 3.08 4.36 2.78
C ALA A 102 3.72 5.51 2.00
N THR A 103 4.19 5.21 0.79
CA THR A 103 4.77 6.19 -0.10
C THR A 103 4.23 6.01 -1.51
N ILE A 104 4.20 7.10 -2.26
CA ILE A 104 4.02 7.05 -3.70
C ILE A 104 5.25 7.60 -4.38
N GLN A 105 5.71 6.84 -5.38
CA GLN A 105 6.88 7.14 -6.18
C GLN A 105 6.51 7.19 -7.65
N LEU A 106 7.22 8.01 -8.41
CA LEU A 106 7.13 8.09 -9.87
C LEU A 106 8.45 7.64 -10.49
N ASP A 107 8.37 6.85 -11.56
CA ASP A 107 9.53 6.48 -12.36
C ASP A 107 9.58 7.21 -13.71
N ASP A 108 10.73 7.13 -14.39
CA ASP A 108 10.99 7.75 -15.69
C ASP A 108 10.15 7.18 -16.85
N LYS A 109 9.47 6.05 -16.62
CA LYS A 109 8.62 5.39 -17.63
C LYS A 109 7.16 5.80 -17.55
N GLY A 110 6.79 6.68 -16.63
CA GLY A 110 5.39 7.06 -16.45
C GLY A 110 4.64 6.24 -15.41
N ASN A 111 5.33 5.33 -14.69
CA ASN A 111 4.66 4.47 -13.73
C ASN A 111 4.66 5.11 -12.35
N MET A 112 3.50 5.03 -11.71
CA MET A 112 3.37 5.32 -10.29
C MET A 112 3.55 4.02 -9.50
N LYS A 113 4.26 4.06 -8.38
CA LYS A 113 4.47 2.90 -7.50
C LYS A 113 4.01 3.24 -6.10
N TYR A 114 3.31 2.30 -5.47
CA TYR A 114 2.87 2.42 -4.08
C TYR A 114 3.70 1.47 -3.22
N CYS A 115 4.51 2.04 -2.35
CA CYS A 115 5.41 1.27 -1.52
C CYS A 115 4.97 1.36 -0.06
N GLU A 116 4.97 0.22 0.62
CA GLU A 116 4.68 0.11 2.04
C GLU A 116 5.95 -0.29 2.78
N ARG A 117 6.30 0.42 3.85
CA ARG A 117 7.38 -0.03 4.74
C ARG A 117 6.84 -0.61 6.02
N TYR A 118 7.26 -1.83 6.31
CA TYR A 118 6.93 -2.55 7.53
C TYR A 118 7.93 -2.28 8.66
N LYS A 119 7.42 -2.23 9.90
CA LYS A 119 8.26 -2.12 11.10
C LYS A 119 9.21 -3.30 11.17
N TRP A 120 10.52 -3.05 11.29
CA TRP A 120 11.57 -4.08 11.44
C TRP A 120 11.68 -5.06 10.27
N MET A 121 11.13 -4.72 9.11
CA MET A 121 11.21 -5.51 7.88
C MET A 121 11.65 -4.61 6.71
N PRO A 122 12.23 -5.19 5.64
CA PRO A 122 12.54 -4.43 4.42
C PRO A 122 11.27 -3.87 3.79
N GLU A 123 11.45 -2.84 2.97
CA GLU A 123 10.37 -2.20 2.21
C GLU A 123 9.69 -3.22 1.28
N HIS A 124 8.37 -3.17 1.21
CA HIS A 124 7.58 -3.98 0.29
C HIS A 124 6.99 -3.08 -0.77
N GLU A 125 7.37 -3.33 -2.01
CA GLU A 125 6.94 -2.57 -3.15
C GLU A 125 5.72 -3.25 -3.77
N THR A 126 4.57 -2.59 -3.73
CA THR A 126 3.44 -2.97 -4.58
C THR A 126 3.50 -2.12 -5.84
N PHE A 127 3.83 -2.73 -6.95
CA PHE A 127 3.75 -2.04 -8.24
C PHE A 127 2.29 -1.71 -8.51
N LEU A 128 1.95 -0.41 -8.55
CA LEU A 128 0.75 0.06 -9.22
C LEU A 128 1.09 0.09 -10.71
N ASP A 129 1.25 -1.09 -11.31
CA ASP A 129 1.70 -1.23 -12.70
C ASP A 129 0.62 -0.64 -13.63
N MET A 130 0.74 0.66 -13.88
CA MET A 130 -0.29 1.45 -14.51
C MET A 130 0.33 2.46 -15.44
N ASN A 131 0.18 2.18 -16.73
CA ASN A 131 0.39 3.16 -17.77
C ASN A 131 -0.70 2.97 -18.86
N PRO A 132 -1.70 3.88 -18.95
CA PRO A 132 -1.91 5.10 -18.17
C PRO A 132 -2.51 4.85 -16.76
N ILE A 133 -2.29 5.81 -15.85
CA ILE A 133 -2.90 5.81 -14.51
C ILE A 133 -4.41 6.04 -14.63
N ASN A 134 -5.20 5.11 -14.07
CA ASN A 134 -6.66 5.19 -14.08
C ASN A 134 -7.18 5.57 -12.68
N PRO A 135 -8.03 6.60 -12.55
CA PRO A 135 -8.59 7.01 -11.25
C PRO A 135 -9.25 5.87 -10.47
N VAL A 136 -9.98 4.98 -11.14
CA VAL A 136 -10.67 3.84 -10.50
C VAL A 136 -9.66 2.90 -9.84
N VAL A 137 -8.54 2.64 -10.50
CA VAL A 137 -7.52 1.74 -9.95
C VAL A 137 -6.84 2.38 -8.75
N LEU A 138 -6.68 3.70 -8.70
CA LEU A 138 -6.19 4.39 -7.50
C LEU A 138 -7.15 4.22 -6.33
N VAL A 139 -8.46 4.37 -6.56
CA VAL A 139 -9.49 4.16 -5.52
C VAL A 139 -9.47 2.71 -5.01
N GLU A 140 -9.27 1.74 -5.89
CA GLU A 140 -9.23 0.31 -5.51
C GLU A 140 -7.93 -0.08 -4.80
N ALA A 141 -6.79 0.46 -5.26
CA ALA A 141 -5.47 0.07 -4.79
C ALA A 141 -5.05 0.80 -3.51
N LEU A 142 -5.41 2.07 -3.37
CA LEU A 142 -5.00 2.90 -2.25
C LEU A 142 -6.02 2.85 -1.11
N HIS A 143 -5.53 3.17 0.09
CA HIS A 143 -6.40 3.44 1.22
C HIS A 143 -7.19 4.74 0.95
N PRO A 144 -8.51 4.79 1.26
CA PRO A 144 -9.35 5.97 1.02
C PRO A 144 -8.75 7.27 1.58
N ASP A 145 -8.34 7.27 2.84
CA ASP A 145 -7.78 8.47 3.49
C ASP A 145 -6.43 8.87 2.87
N TYR A 146 -5.55 7.91 2.60
CA TYR A 146 -4.25 8.17 1.97
C TYR A 146 -4.40 8.81 0.58
N LEU A 147 -5.40 8.37 -0.19
CA LEU A 147 -5.69 8.95 -1.50
C LEU A 147 -6.15 10.41 -1.39
N VAL A 148 -6.98 10.72 -0.39
CA VAL A 148 -7.44 12.10 -0.14
C VAL A 148 -6.28 12.97 0.30
N ASP A 149 -5.49 12.52 1.28
CA ASP A 149 -4.34 13.25 1.79
C ASP A 149 -3.29 13.50 0.69
N LEU A 150 -3.06 12.52 -0.18
CA LEU A 150 -2.22 12.68 -1.37
C LEU A 150 -2.76 13.75 -2.31
N ALA A 151 -4.06 13.71 -2.65
CA ALA A 151 -4.66 14.68 -3.55
C ALA A 151 -4.56 16.10 -2.99
N GLU A 152 -4.81 16.28 -1.69
CA GLU A 152 -4.63 17.56 -1.00
C GLU A 152 -3.18 18.02 -1.03
N HIS A 153 -2.23 17.11 -0.77
CA HIS A 153 -0.81 17.40 -0.83
C HIS A 153 -0.37 17.86 -2.23
N LEU A 154 -0.84 17.22 -3.29
CA LEU A 154 -0.53 17.57 -4.68
C LEU A 154 -1.15 18.90 -5.14
N MET A 155 -2.31 19.27 -4.59
CA MET A 155 -2.90 20.59 -4.81
C MET A 155 -2.15 21.70 -4.07
N SER A 156 -1.36 21.35 -3.05
CA SER A 156 -0.53 22.29 -2.32
C SER A 156 0.86 22.42 -2.96
N ASN A 157 1.55 23.54 -2.69
CA ASN A 157 2.95 23.67 -3.08
C ASN A 157 3.89 22.77 -2.25
N ALA A 158 3.40 22.07 -1.21
CA ALA A 158 4.21 21.24 -0.32
C ALA A 158 4.83 20.04 -1.05
N VAL A 159 4.22 19.56 -2.14
CA VAL A 159 4.81 18.48 -2.95
C VAL A 159 6.24 18.78 -3.40
N TRP A 160 6.53 20.04 -3.74
CA TRP A 160 7.86 20.44 -4.20
C TRP A 160 8.89 20.47 -3.07
N GLU A 161 8.45 20.61 -1.83
CA GLU A 161 9.31 20.58 -0.63
C GLU A 161 9.62 19.13 -0.23
N ASP A 162 8.70 18.20 -0.50
CA ASP A 162 8.78 16.78 -0.13
C ASP A 162 9.28 15.86 -1.25
N ILE A 163 9.60 16.39 -2.45
CA ILE A 163 10.32 15.62 -3.46
C ILE A 163 11.71 15.30 -2.92
N HIS A 164 11.86 14.08 -2.42
CA HIS A 164 13.13 13.55 -1.97
C HIS A 164 13.88 12.94 -3.15
N LEU A 165 15.01 13.53 -3.51
CA LEU A 165 15.96 12.94 -4.44
C LEU A 165 16.67 11.78 -3.71
N LEU A 166 16.37 10.55 -4.13
CA LEU A 166 17.07 9.36 -3.65
C LEU A 166 18.42 9.29 -4.38
N PHE A 167 19.52 9.62 -3.68
CA PHE A 167 20.90 9.49 -4.17
C PHE A 167 21.55 8.21 -3.65
#